data_AF-A0A2V7ENR4-F1
#
_entry.id   AF-A0A2V7ENR4-F1
#
_cell.length_a   1.000
_cell.length_b   1.000
_cell.length_c   1.000
_cell.angle_alpha   90.00
_cell.angle_beta   90.00
_cell.angle_gamma   90.00
#
_symmetry.space_group_name_H-M   'P 1'
#
loop_
_entity.id
_entity.type
_entity.pdbx_description
1 polymer ?
#
loop_
_entity_poly.entity_id
_entity_poly.type
_entity_poly.pdbx_seq_one_letter_code
_entity_poly.pdbx_strand_id
1 'polypeptide(L)'
;MKQQSVQALLAATLVAGAIGCETTLSGGAATPAIGRPECPSDEFAIAVVDTVHTPRGDVTHTRTITTIPLAGPISNVPEFHDCQQLIQKENGYLALHAIFASFQLNLLADSLDTLAYTTKKRAFPAAEIYSSDTHGYAPLAIQHYFNCLYFYRDGSQWRANIVPIGKDETDCSKPLINPARAGTELKVLPVSPQSNDAAYPPVARWDWDPAHHEQYIGIKCGVAWCEVGSQQFAPAPALTAGPSFDPVTGFTATTGSDHVYTIKGWYDEQQLAVPAGAGLAPGAAHGVIIPNPILDQLNQAADFHPTTGQPWVHVATAVLTGASSYSSKLHLGGGDNKIYLCHGTAAECGVPPPTPTCPAPADGKWWAKIASPRGLWPFWWWHNATYRCVTQRLHPGVTIPGTVRWRWAVNDETGWIRCTNGCCTVN
;
A
#
# COMPACT_ATOMS: atom_id res chain seq x y z
N MET A 1 -25.94 10.79 -89.88
CA MET A 1 -26.91 9.69 -89.75
C MET A 1 -27.33 9.59 -88.30
N LYS A 2 -28.63 9.88 -88.05
CA LYS A 2 -29.56 9.39 -87.00
C LYS A 2 -29.03 9.26 -85.56
N GLN A 3 -29.35 10.10 -84.58
CA GLN A 3 -30.65 10.56 -84.05
C GLN A 3 -31.51 9.39 -83.53
N GLN A 4 -31.64 9.22 -82.20
CA GLN A 4 -32.85 9.50 -81.43
C GLN A 4 -32.83 8.84 -80.03
N SER A 5 -33.29 9.65 -79.07
CA SER A 5 -33.72 9.33 -77.72
C SER A 5 -34.95 8.40 -77.71
N VAL A 6 -35.27 7.81 -76.55
CA VAL A 6 -36.52 8.00 -75.76
C VAL A 6 -36.70 6.85 -74.75
N GLN A 7 -36.84 7.25 -73.48
CA GLN A 7 -37.69 6.78 -72.36
C GLN A 7 -38.54 5.51 -72.57
N ALA A 8 -39.01 4.74 -71.59
CA ALA A 8 -38.91 4.58 -70.13
C ALA A 8 -39.90 3.42 -69.83
N LEU A 9 -39.76 2.66 -68.75
CA LEU A 9 -40.93 2.30 -67.92
C LEU A 9 -40.51 1.66 -66.59
N LEU A 10 -41.24 2.07 -65.56
CA LEU A 10 -41.17 1.63 -64.17
C LEU A 10 -41.56 0.16 -63.97
N ALA A 11 -40.98 -0.46 -62.95
CA ALA A 11 -41.69 -1.44 -62.14
C ALA A 11 -41.32 -1.23 -60.66
N ALA A 12 -42.37 -0.96 -59.87
CA ALA A 12 -42.35 -0.67 -58.46
C ALA A 12 -42.16 -1.93 -57.60
N THR A 13 -41.60 -1.78 -56.41
CA THR A 13 -41.91 -2.64 -55.27
C THR A 13 -41.90 -1.82 -53.98
N LEU A 14 -42.99 -1.98 -53.23
CA LEU A 14 -43.35 -1.35 -51.96
C LEU A 14 -42.28 -1.58 -50.87
N VAL A 15 -41.82 -0.58 -50.12
CA VAL A 15 -42.44 0.08 -48.93
C VAL A 15 -42.73 -0.88 -47.77
N ALA A 16 -41.87 -0.81 -46.75
CA ALA A 16 -42.29 -0.71 -45.35
C ALA A 16 -41.25 0.17 -44.63
N GLY A 17 -41.65 1.39 -44.30
CA GLY A 17 -40.91 2.27 -43.40
C GLY A 17 -41.39 2.10 -41.96
N ALA A 18 -40.47 2.25 -41.01
CA ALA A 18 -40.76 2.83 -39.72
C ALA A 18 -39.59 3.77 -39.36
N ILE A 19 -39.96 5.02 -39.09
CA ILE A 19 -39.14 6.16 -38.73
C ILE A 19 -38.83 6.07 -37.22
N GLY A 20 -37.64 6.48 -36.76
CA GLY A 20 -37.46 6.80 -35.34
C GLY A 20 -36.04 6.94 -34.80
N CYS A 21 -35.56 8.20 -34.82
CA CYS A 21 -34.60 8.83 -33.91
C CYS A 21 -33.07 8.66 -34.08
N GLU A 22 -32.43 9.81 -33.87
CA GLU A 22 -31.03 10.17 -33.98
C GLU A 22 -30.12 9.55 -32.91
N THR A 23 -28.82 9.60 -33.22
CA THR A 23 -27.65 9.61 -32.33
C THR A 23 -27.37 8.37 -31.47
N THR A 24 -26.24 7.72 -31.74
CA THR A 24 -25.16 7.56 -30.75
C THR A 24 -23.91 7.01 -31.43
N LEU A 25 -22.92 7.88 -31.65
CA LEU A 25 -21.51 7.50 -31.72
C LEU A 25 -21.13 6.99 -30.32
N SER A 26 -21.29 5.70 -30.06
CA SER A 26 -20.68 5.04 -28.89
C SER A 26 -19.26 4.59 -29.25
N GLY A 27 -18.38 5.59 -29.33
CA GLY A 27 -16.94 5.42 -29.38
C GLY A 27 -16.28 6.19 -28.25
N GLY A 28 -16.83 6.08 -27.04
CA GLY A 28 -16.16 6.55 -25.83
C GLY A 28 -15.24 5.45 -25.35
N ALA A 29 -13.93 5.67 -25.44
CA ALA A 29 -13.00 4.96 -24.57
C ALA A 29 -13.56 5.08 -23.14
N ALA A 30 -13.69 3.96 -22.45
CA ALA A 30 -14.16 3.96 -21.07
C ALA A 30 -13.28 4.97 -20.31
N THR A 31 -13.91 6.03 -19.79
CA THR A 31 -13.26 6.91 -18.83
C THR A 31 -12.73 5.99 -17.74
N PRO A 32 -11.40 5.96 -17.46
CA PRO A 32 -10.89 5.15 -16.37
C PRO A 32 -11.70 5.54 -15.15
N ALA A 33 -12.40 4.56 -14.57
CA ALA A 33 -13.14 4.80 -13.34
C ALA A 33 -12.14 5.46 -12.38
N ILE A 34 -12.50 6.60 -11.80
CA ILE A 34 -11.72 7.21 -10.72
C ILE A 34 -11.80 6.22 -9.56
N GLY A 35 -10.91 5.24 -9.59
CA GLY A 35 -10.81 4.17 -8.62
C GLY A 35 -10.43 4.81 -7.30
N ARG A 36 -11.22 4.54 -6.26
CA ARG A 36 -10.89 4.93 -4.90
C ARG A 36 -9.47 4.44 -4.56
N PRO A 37 -8.70 5.17 -3.72
CA PRO A 37 -7.25 5.03 -3.64
C PRO A 37 -6.78 3.74 -2.96
N GLU A 38 -6.86 2.60 -3.63
CA GLU A 38 -5.91 1.52 -3.35
C GLU A 38 -4.52 2.09 -3.60
N CYS A 39 -3.70 2.25 -2.56
CA CYS A 39 -2.36 2.75 -2.78
C CYS A 39 -1.37 1.61 -2.95
N PRO A 40 -0.54 1.79 -3.96
CA PRO A 40 -0.94 1.80 -5.36
C PRO A 40 -1.50 0.43 -5.77
N SER A 41 -2.67 0.41 -6.43
CA SER A 41 -3.13 -0.73 -7.24
C SER A 41 -2.46 -0.73 -8.61
N ASP A 42 -2.85 -1.66 -9.47
CA ASP A 42 -2.35 -1.81 -10.84
C ASP A 42 -2.31 -0.46 -11.60
N GLU A 43 -3.24 0.47 -11.30
CA GLU A 43 -3.26 1.86 -11.76
C GLU A 43 -4.01 2.74 -10.73
N PHE A 44 -3.39 3.80 -10.19
CA PHE A 44 -4.10 4.84 -9.43
C PHE A 44 -4.18 6.13 -10.25
N ALA A 45 -5.28 6.85 -10.13
CA ALA A 45 -5.55 8.08 -10.86
C ALA A 45 -6.06 9.15 -9.89
N ILE A 46 -5.23 10.16 -9.60
CA ILE A 46 -5.61 11.28 -8.75
C ILE A 46 -5.85 12.50 -9.63
N ALA A 47 -7.01 13.15 -9.46
CA ALA A 47 -7.28 14.43 -10.08
C ALA A 47 -6.54 15.54 -9.33
N VAL A 48 -5.72 16.30 -10.06
CA VAL A 48 -4.99 17.47 -9.55
C VAL A 48 -5.36 18.71 -10.36
N VAL A 49 -5.12 19.88 -9.79
CA VAL A 49 -5.42 21.16 -10.43
C VAL A 49 -4.13 21.97 -10.55
N ASP A 50 -3.70 22.22 -11.78
CA ASP A 50 -2.62 23.15 -12.06
C ASP A 50 -3.19 24.57 -12.17
N THR A 51 -2.60 25.52 -11.45
CA THR A 51 -3.01 26.93 -11.51
C THR A 51 -1.95 27.78 -12.22
N VAL A 52 -2.28 28.27 -13.40
CA VAL A 52 -1.40 29.17 -14.17
C VAL A 52 -1.80 30.61 -13.90
N HIS A 53 -0.89 31.36 -13.29
CA HIS A 53 -1.08 32.79 -13.02
C HIS A 53 -0.80 33.57 -14.31
N THR A 54 -1.82 34.22 -14.86
CA THR A 54 -1.69 35.05 -16.07
C THR A 54 -1.95 36.53 -15.75
N PRO A 55 -1.53 37.48 -16.60
CA PRO A 55 -1.88 38.89 -16.44
C PRO A 55 -3.40 39.16 -16.44
N ARG A 56 -4.23 38.20 -16.84
CA ARG A 56 -5.70 38.29 -16.88
C ARG A 56 -6.39 37.55 -15.73
N GLY A 57 -5.62 37.02 -14.79
CA GLY A 57 -6.10 36.21 -13.66
C GLY A 57 -5.58 34.77 -13.70
N ASP A 58 -6.05 33.98 -12.74
CA ASP A 58 -5.66 32.59 -12.57
C ASP A 58 -6.47 31.68 -13.50
N VAL A 59 -5.78 30.82 -14.24
CA VAL A 59 -6.40 29.79 -15.09
C VAL A 59 -6.10 28.43 -14.48
N THR A 60 -7.15 27.70 -14.09
CA THR A 60 -7.04 26.36 -13.50
C THR A 60 -7.27 25.28 -14.55
N HIS A 61 -6.35 24.31 -14.62
CA HIS A 61 -6.47 23.13 -15.48
C HIS A 61 -6.51 21.86 -14.61
N THR A 62 -7.54 21.04 -14.78
CA THR A 62 -7.59 19.73 -14.14
C THR A 62 -6.83 18.72 -14.99
N ARG A 63 -5.92 17.97 -14.37
CA ARG A 63 -5.27 16.79 -14.97
C ARG A 63 -5.32 15.60 -14.03
N THR A 64 -5.05 14.42 -14.57
CA THR A 64 -4.94 13.18 -13.79
C THR A 64 -3.47 12.79 -13.66
N ILE A 65 -3.03 12.42 -12.46
CA ILE A 65 -1.70 11.86 -12.20
C ILE A 65 -1.78 10.39 -11.86
N THR A 66 -0.76 9.65 -12.30
CA THR A 66 -0.56 8.21 -12.06
C THR A 66 0.79 7.93 -11.41
N THR A 67 1.49 8.98 -10.98
CA THR A 67 2.79 8.92 -10.31
C THR A 67 2.77 10.02 -9.26
N ILE A 68 3.29 9.72 -8.07
CA ILE A 68 3.47 10.69 -6.98
C ILE A 68 4.87 11.28 -7.10
N PRO A 69 5.03 12.56 -7.42
CA PRO A 69 6.34 13.13 -7.75
C PRO A 69 7.40 13.02 -6.66
N LEU A 70 7.06 13.14 -5.37
CA LEU A 70 8.05 12.89 -4.32
C LEU A 70 8.51 11.42 -4.26
N ALA A 71 7.61 10.48 -4.53
CA ALA A 71 7.91 9.05 -4.56
C ALA A 71 8.57 8.59 -5.86
N GLY A 72 8.50 9.39 -6.93
CA GLY A 72 9.19 9.10 -8.19
C GLY A 72 8.94 7.67 -8.69
N PRO A 73 9.98 6.86 -8.97
CA PRO A 73 9.84 5.53 -9.55
C PRO A 73 9.25 4.48 -8.59
N ILE A 74 9.20 4.75 -7.27
CA ILE A 74 8.58 3.82 -6.32
C ILE A 74 7.08 4.08 -6.11
N SER A 75 6.52 5.14 -6.73
CA SER A 75 5.12 5.55 -6.55
C SER A 75 4.09 4.44 -6.66
N ASN A 76 4.36 3.43 -7.49
CA ASN A 76 3.47 2.31 -7.76
C ASN A 76 3.86 1.00 -7.04
N VAL A 77 4.82 1.06 -6.11
CA VAL A 77 5.34 -0.09 -5.36
C VAL A 77 4.74 -0.06 -3.95
N PRO A 78 3.74 -0.91 -3.65
CA PRO A 78 3.02 -0.86 -2.39
C PRO A 78 3.94 -0.84 -1.18
N GLU A 79 4.93 -1.73 -1.07
CA GLU A 79 5.76 -1.96 0.12
C GLU A 79 6.38 -0.69 0.73
N PHE A 80 6.60 0.36 -0.05
CA PHE A 80 7.13 1.63 0.44
C PHE A 80 6.08 2.58 1.06
N HIS A 81 4.79 2.42 0.74
CA HIS A 81 3.74 3.43 0.91
C HIS A 81 2.48 2.87 1.54
N ASP A 82 1.88 3.51 2.52
CA ASP A 82 0.74 2.92 3.24
C ASP A 82 -0.58 3.63 2.95
N CYS A 83 -1.68 2.87 2.94
CA CYS A 83 -3.04 3.37 2.77
C CYS A 83 -4.05 2.64 3.62
N GLN A 84 -4.74 3.43 4.44
CA GLN A 84 -5.70 2.94 5.41
C GLN A 84 -6.80 3.98 5.63
N GLN A 85 -8.00 3.50 5.94
CA GLN A 85 -9.02 4.35 6.53
C GLN A 85 -8.68 4.61 7.99
N LEU A 86 -8.37 5.86 8.34
CA LEU A 86 -8.03 6.22 9.72
C LEU A 86 -9.26 6.06 10.62
N ILE A 87 -9.05 5.73 11.89
CA ILE A 87 -10.13 5.48 12.86
C ILE A 87 -10.48 6.80 13.56
N GLN A 88 -11.77 7.12 13.58
CA GLN A 88 -12.32 8.22 14.36
C GLN A 88 -12.62 7.75 15.79
N LYS A 89 -12.60 8.67 16.77
CA LYS A 89 -12.82 8.40 18.21
C LYS A 89 -14.10 7.60 18.56
N GLU A 90 -15.08 7.54 17.67
CA GLU A 90 -16.35 6.80 17.85
C GLU A 90 -16.35 5.41 17.18
N ASN A 91 -15.18 4.83 16.89
CA ASN A 91 -15.02 3.57 16.16
C ASN A 91 -15.64 3.57 14.75
N GLY A 92 -15.68 4.73 14.10
CA GLY A 92 -15.95 4.86 12.66
C GLY A 92 -14.64 4.94 11.89
N TYR A 93 -14.66 4.55 10.62
CA TYR A 93 -13.57 4.87 9.70
C TYR A 93 -13.80 6.25 9.07
N LEU A 94 -12.71 7.02 8.95
CA LEU A 94 -12.61 8.21 8.11
C LEU A 94 -12.44 7.83 6.63
N ALA A 95 -12.34 8.83 5.76
CA ALA A 95 -11.97 8.56 4.38
C ALA A 95 -10.56 7.96 4.29
N LEU A 96 -10.22 7.47 3.10
CA LEU A 96 -8.94 6.83 2.84
C LEU A 96 -7.80 7.87 2.86
N HIS A 97 -6.74 7.55 3.60
CA HIS A 97 -5.54 8.38 3.71
C HIS A 97 -4.35 7.60 3.17
N ALA A 98 -3.55 8.28 2.35
CA ALA A 98 -2.37 7.74 1.73
C ALA A 98 -1.10 8.42 2.21
N ILE A 99 -0.05 7.65 2.45
CA ILE A 99 1.30 8.15 2.71
C ILE A 99 2.31 7.50 1.77
N PHE A 100 2.93 8.33 0.94
CA PHE A 100 3.93 7.96 -0.03
C PHE A 100 5.31 8.38 0.47
N ALA A 101 6.12 7.41 0.90
CA ALA A 101 7.53 7.62 1.22
C ALA A 101 8.30 8.25 0.05
N SER A 102 9.21 9.17 0.36
CA SER A 102 10.13 9.72 -0.64
C SER A 102 11.01 8.64 -1.26
N PHE A 103 11.28 8.73 -2.55
CA PHE A 103 12.15 7.79 -3.26
C PHE A 103 13.54 7.64 -2.61
N GLN A 104 14.07 8.74 -2.06
CA GLN A 104 15.40 8.81 -1.45
C GLN A 104 15.30 8.89 0.07
N LEU A 105 14.26 8.31 0.68
CA LEU A 105 14.07 8.34 2.13
C LEU A 105 15.27 7.73 2.89
N ASN A 106 15.98 6.78 2.28
CA ASN A 106 17.23 6.24 2.81
C ASN A 106 18.36 7.28 2.95
N LEU A 107 18.36 8.35 2.15
CA LEU A 107 19.35 9.43 2.19
C LEU A 107 18.90 10.64 3.01
N LEU A 108 17.77 10.55 3.71
CA LEU A 108 17.19 11.70 4.44
C LEU A 108 18.14 12.26 5.50
N ALA A 109 18.75 11.39 6.31
CA ALA A 109 19.69 11.80 7.36
C ALA A 109 20.94 12.46 6.76
N ASP A 110 21.56 11.82 5.77
CA ASP A 110 22.73 12.36 5.06
C ASP A 110 22.43 13.72 4.42
N SER A 111 21.24 13.88 3.82
CA SER A 111 20.81 15.13 3.20
C SER A 111 20.66 16.27 4.21
N LEU A 112 20.27 15.95 5.45
CA LEU A 112 20.17 16.92 6.54
C LEU A 112 21.53 17.22 7.17
N ASP A 113 22.39 16.21 7.33
CA ASP A 113 23.67 16.32 8.04
C ASP A 113 24.77 16.96 7.16
N THR A 114 24.68 16.85 5.84
CA THR A 114 25.62 17.48 4.89
C THR A 114 25.40 18.99 4.73
N LEU A 115 24.28 19.52 5.19
CA LEU A 115 24.04 20.96 5.16
C LEU A 115 24.61 21.62 6.41
N ALA A 116 25.57 22.53 6.21
CA ALA A 116 26.04 23.39 7.29
C ALA A 116 24.84 24.07 7.97
N TYR A 117 24.76 24.00 9.30
CA TYR A 117 23.70 24.63 10.06
C TYR A 117 23.66 26.13 9.73
N THR A 118 22.60 26.58 9.06
CA THR A 118 22.39 28.00 8.76
C THR A 118 21.20 28.53 9.55
N THR A 119 21.16 29.85 9.77
CA THR A 119 20.01 30.55 10.34
C THR A 119 18.73 30.41 9.50
N LYS A 120 18.85 29.93 8.24
CA LYS A 120 17.75 29.47 7.41
C LYS A 120 17.64 27.94 7.54
N LYS A 121 17.02 27.46 8.63
CA LYS A 121 16.72 26.03 8.82
C LYS A 121 16.10 25.47 7.53
N ARG A 122 16.61 24.35 7.01
CA ARG A 122 16.03 23.63 5.86
C ARG A 122 15.43 22.34 6.38
N ALA A 123 14.21 22.03 5.96
CA ALA A 123 13.62 20.72 6.16
C ALA A 123 13.50 19.99 4.83
N PHE A 124 13.73 18.67 4.85
CA PHE A 124 13.67 17.83 3.66
C PHE A 124 12.37 17.03 3.64
N PRO A 125 11.76 16.87 2.46
CA PRO A 125 10.56 16.08 2.34
C PRO A 125 10.87 14.61 2.59
N ALA A 126 10.10 13.99 3.49
CA ALA A 126 10.20 12.58 3.84
C ALA A 126 9.05 11.76 3.26
N ALA A 127 7.85 12.35 3.20
CA ALA A 127 6.68 11.73 2.61
C ALA A 127 5.70 12.75 2.05
N GLU A 128 4.89 12.30 1.10
CA GLU A 128 3.77 13.02 0.51
C GLU A 128 2.50 12.28 0.90
N ILE A 129 1.52 13.01 1.43
CA ILE A 129 0.29 12.47 1.97
C ILE A 129 -0.87 12.96 1.12
N TYR A 130 -1.70 12.05 0.65
CA TYR A 130 -2.95 12.37 -0.04
C TYR A 130 -4.14 11.96 0.83
N SER A 131 -5.04 12.90 1.10
CA SER A 131 -6.31 12.64 1.78
C SER A 131 -7.47 12.97 0.85
N SER A 132 -8.40 12.03 0.68
CA SER A 132 -9.70 12.32 0.05
C SER A 132 -10.73 12.84 1.05
N ASP A 133 -10.35 13.03 2.32
CA ASP A 133 -11.26 13.50 3.36
C ASP A 133 -11.45 15.01 3.27
N THR A 134 -12.70 15.46 3.14
CA THR A 134 -13.04 16.87 3.12
C THR A 134 -12.88 17.55 4.49
N HIS A 135 -12.86 16.78 5.58
CA HIS A 135 -12.73 17.27 6.94
C HIS A 135 -11.27 17.23 7.45
N GLY A 136 -10.39 16.55 6.73
CA GLY A 136 -9.00 16.33 7.13
C GLY A 136 -8.85 15.44 8.36
N TYR A 137 -7.62 15.38 8.88
CA TYR A 137 -7.26 14.61 10.07
C TYR A 137 -6.49 15.49 11.06
N ALA A 138 -7.21 16.01 12.05
CA ALA A 138 -6.71 17.02 12.98
C ALA A 138 -5.47 16.60 13.80
N PRO A 139 -5.33 15.36 14.31
CA PRO A 139 -4.17 14.97 15.12
C PRO A 139 -2.83 15.18 14.43
N LEU A 140 -2.79 15.01 13.11
CA LEU A 140 -1.61 15.20 12.28
C LEU A 140 -1.69 16.47 11.43
N ALA A 141 -2.71 17.31 11.60
CA ALA A 141 -2.99 18.48 10.78
C ALA A 141 -3.02 18.20 9.26
N ILE A 142 -3.44 17.00 8.87
CA ILE A 142 -3.68 16.64 7.46
C ILE A 142 -4.94 17.36 7.01
N GLN A 143 -4.88 18.03 5.86
CA GLN A 143 -6.02 18.63 5.20
C GLN A 143 -6.40 17.85 3.94
N HIS A 144 -7.53 18.21 3.35
CA HIS A 144 -7.99 17.63 2.09
C HIS A 144 -6.94 17.83 0.98
N TYR A 145 -6.71 16.79 0.18
CA TYR A 145 -5.70 16.67 -0.88
C TYR A 145 -4.27 16.47 -0.37
N PHE A 146 -3.29 17.17 -0.95
CA PHE A 146 -1.87 16.92 -0.73
C PHE A 146 -1.34 17.65 0.49
N ASN A 147 -0.53 16.93 1.26
CA ASN A 147 0.17 17.41 2.44
C ASN A 147 1.60 16.86 2.39
N CYS A 148 2.59 17.68 2.70
CA CYS A 148 3.99 17.26 2.72
C CYS A 148 4.46 17.05 4.16
N LEU A 149 5.09 15.91 4.44
CA LEU A 149 5.81 15.67 5.68
C LEU A 149 7.28 16.04 5.49
N TYR A 150 7.75 17.03 6.25
CA TYR A 150 9.12 17.50 6.22
C TYR A 150 9.85 17.15 7.52
N PHE A 151 11.10 16.71 7.41
CA PHE A 151 11.99 16.47 8.54
C PHE A 151 13.13 17.49 8.59
N TYR A 152 13.53 17.87 9.80
CA TYR A 152 14.70 18.70 10.03
C TYR A 152 15.39 18.38 11.35
N ARG A 153 16.59 18.93 11.51
CA ARG A 153 17.38 18.85 12.74
C ARG A 153 17.30 20.15 13.54
N ASP A 154 17.07 20.01 14.85
CA ASP A 154 17.30 21.07 15.82
C ASP A 154 18.40 20.60 16.78
N GLY A 155 19.65 20.96 16.48
CA GLY A 155 20.80 20.28 17.06
C GLY A 155 20.82 18.80 16.66
N SER A 156 20.87 17.89 17.63
CA SER A 156 20.77 16.44 17.39
C SER A 156 19.33 15.93 17.33
N GLN A 157 18.34 16.75 17.67
CA GLN A 157 16.95 16.30 17.76
C GLN A 157 16.28 16.27 16.39
N TRP A 158 15.56 15.18 16.13
CA TRP A 158 14.64 15.09 15.01
C TRP A 158 13.40 15.94 15.26
N ARG A 159 12.97 16.67 14.24
CA ARG A 159 11.73 17.44 14.22
C ARG A 159 11.03 17.22 12.90
N ALA A 160 9.69 17.31 12.90
CA ALA A 160 8.91 17.16 11.69
C ALA A 160 7.78 18.19 11.63
N ASN A 161 7.46 18.64 10.43
CA ASN A 161 6.31 19.49 10.16
C ASN A 161 5.45 18.86 9.06
N ILE A 162 4.14 18.98 9.19
CA ILE A 162 3.24 18.78 8.07
C ILE A 162 2.90 20.12 7.42
N VAL A 163 2.87 20.17 6.10
CA VAL A 163 2.50 21.36 5.33
C VAL A 163 1.43 20.98 4.32
N PRO A 164 0.17 21.38 4.52
CA PRO A 164 -0.86 21.25 3.49
C PRO A 164 -0.50 22.11 2.27
N ILE A 165 -0.51 21.51 1.07
CA ILE A 165 -0.27 22.20 -0.21
C ILE A 165 -1.51 22.20 -1.12
N GLY A 166 -2.56 21.47 -0.73
CA GLY A 166 -3.86 21.50 -1.40
C GLY A 166 -3.86 20.67 -2.68
N LYS A 167 -4.44 21.19 -3.76
CA LYS A 167 -4.63 20.45 -5.02
C LYS A 167 -3.45 20.51 -5.98
N ASP A 168 -2.53 21.44 -5.74
CA ASP A 168 -1.29 21.55 -6.50
C ASP A 168 -0.28 20.64 -5.82
N GLU A 169 0.15 19.62 -6.54
CA GLU A 169 1.01 18.56 -6.02
C GLU A 169 2.51 18.95 -6.14
N THR A 170 2.86 19.98 -6.93
CA THR A 170 4.25 20.25 -7.35
C THR A 170 5.24 20.66 -6.25
N ASP A 171 4.77 20.89 -5.02
CA ASP A 171 5.58 21.52 -3.98
C ASP A 171 6.25 20.56 -2.99
N CYS A 172 5.81 19.30 -2.85
CA CYS A 172 6.43 18.39 -1.86
C CYS A 172 7.87 17.96 -2.20
N SER A 173 8.33 18.14 -3.44
CA SER A 173 9.69 17.79 -3.85
C SER A 173 10.76 18.80 -3.39
N LYS A 174 10.36 19.99 -2.96
CA LYS A 174 11.28 21.10 -2.66
C LYS A 174 11.57 21.15 -1.15
N PRO A 175 12.82 21.37 -0.73
CA PRO A 175 13.11 21.61 0.68
C PRO A 175 12.33 22.81 1.22
N LEU A 176 11.79 22.67 2.43
CA LEU A 176 11.08 23.73 3.13
C LEU A 176 12.07 24.71 3.76
N ILE A 177 11.97 25.98 3.38
CA ILE A 177 12.78 27.06 3.96
C ILE A 177 12.11 27.54 5.25
N ASN A 178 12.85 27.52 6.35
CA ASN A 178 12.40 27.97 7.66
C ASN A 178 11.18 27.19 8.20
N PRO A 179 11.33 25.87 8.48
CA PRO A 179 10.25 25.02 9.01
C PRO A 179 9.57 25.62 10.24
N ALA A 180 10.29 26.36 11.11
CA ALA A 180 9.70 26.98 12.29
C ALA A 180 8.55 27.98 12.00
N ARG A 181 8.34 28.39 10.74
CA ARG A 181 7.26 29.30 10.33
C ARG A 181 6.28 28.71 9.33
N ALA A 182 6.42 27.43 8.98
CA ALA A 182 5.63 26.81 7.93
C ALA A 182 5.08 25.46 8.38
N GLY A 183 3.76 25.29 8.19
CA GLY A 183 3.07 24.06 8.57
C GLY A 183 2.80 23.94 10.07
N THR A 184 2.45 22.72 10.48
CA THR A 184 2.22 22.35 11.87
C THR A 184 3.34 21.43 12.35
N GLU A 185 3.97 21.77 13.47
CA GLU A 185 5.01 20.93 14.07
C GLU A 185 4.40 19.68 14.73
N LEU A 186 4.98 18.53 14.40
CA LEU A 186 4.67 17.23 14.96
C LEU A 186 5.78 16.76 15.89
N LYS A 187 5.42 15.99 16.91
CA LYS A 187 6.40 15.38 17.81
C LYS A 187 7.02 14.18 17.12
N VAL A 188 8.34 14.06 17.21
CA VAL A 188 9.10 12.94 16.64
C VAL A 188 9.75 12.13 17.75
N LEU A 189 9.51 10.83 17.76
CA LEU A 189 10.08 9.86 18.69
C LEU A 189 10.93 8.85 17.92
N PRO A 190 12.26 9.02 17.88
CA PRO A 190 13.15 8.06 17.22
C PRO A 190 13.37 6.82 18.09
N VAL A 191 13.19 5.64 17.51
CA VAL A 191 13.42 4.33 18.14
C VAL A 191 14.56 3.63 17.40
N SER A 192 15.64 3.34 18.12
CA SER A 192 16.87 2.74 17.58
C SER A 192 17.26 1.42 18.25
N PRO A 193 16.51 0.31 18.04
CA PRO A 193 16.93 -1.00 18.56
C PRO A 193 18.22 -1.53 17.92
N GLN A 194 18.59 -1.03 16.73
CA GLN A 194 19.83 -1.35 16.04
C GLN A 194 20.56 -0.06 15.65
N SER A 195 21.88 -0.13 15.44
CA SER A 195 22.72 1.04 15.13
C SER A 195 23.08 1.18 13.64
N ASN A 196 22.77 0.18 12.83
CA ASN A 196 23.04 0.16 11.40
C ASN A 196 21.85 0.76 10.63
N ASP A 197 22.13 1.67 9.70
CA ASP A 197 21.08 2.31 8.90
C ASP A 197 20.28 1.28 8.07
N ALA A 198 20.97 0.27 7.54
CA ALA A 198 20.38 -0.78 6.72
C ALA A 198 19.34 -1.66 7.43
N ALA A 199 19.27 -1.63 8.77
CA ALA A 199 18.23 -2.35 9.51
C ALA A 199 16.85 -1.68 9.44
N TYR A 200 16.77 -0.43 8.99
CA TYR A 200 15.53 0.33 8.87
C TYR A 200 15.09 0.38 7.41
N PRO A 201 13.92 -0.18 7.06
CA PRO A 201 13.45 -0.19 5.68
C PRO A 201 12.97 1.23 5.33
N PRO A 202 13.27 1.76 4.12
CA PRO A 202 12.94 3.13 3.74
C PRO A 202 11.46 3.27 3.35
N VAL A 203 10.58 3.01 4.30
CA VAL A 203 9.13 2.94 4.10
C VAL A 203 8.40 3.89 5.05
N ALA A 204 7.14 4.18 4.73
CA ALA A 204 6.21 4.90 5.60
C ALA A 204 4.99 4.02 5.93
N ARG A 205 4.45 4.16 7.14
CA ARG A 205 3.33 3.38 7.68
C ARG A 205 2.38 4.28 8.48
N TRP A 206 1.10 3.94 8.48
CA TRP A 206 0.15 4.37 9.50
C TRP A 206 0.24 3.43 10.69
N ASP A 207 0.09 3.98 11.89
CA ASP A 207 0.15 3.21 13.12
C ASP A 207 -0.80 3.83 14.15
N TRP A 208 -1.07 3.13 15.25
CA TRP A 208 -2.14 3.47 16.18
C TRP A 208 -1.61 3.82 17.57
N ASP A 209 -2.03 4.96 18.08
CA ASP A 209 -1.90 5.35 19.47
C ASP A 209 -3.10 4.80 20.26
N PRO A 210 -2.92 3.74 21.05
CA PRO A 210 -4.01 3.15 21.82
C PRO A 210 -4.44 4.01 23.02
N ALA A 211 -3.61 4.94 23.48
CA ALA A 211 -3.90 5.78 24.65
C ALA A 211 -4.76 7.00 24.29
N HIS A 212 -4.53 7.61 23.12
CA HIS A 212 -5.26 8.78 22.65
C HIS A 212 -6.25 8.50 21.53
N HIS A 213 -6.27 7.26 21.02
CA HIS A 213 -7.13 6.80 19.94
C HIS A 213 -6.98 7.64 18.67
N GLU A 214 -5.73 7.79 18.23
CA GLU A 214 -5.35 8.51 17.02
C GLU A 214 -4.30 7.73 16.22
N GLN A 215 -4.24 7.96 14.92
CA GLN A 215 -3.22 7.47 14.03
C GLN A 215 -2.02 8.40 14.04
N TYR A 216 -0.84 7.81 13.95
CA TYR A 216 0.41 8.51 13.75
C TYR A 216 1.19 7.88 12.58
N ILE A 217 2.29 8.52 12.21
CA ILE A 217 3.13 8.11 11.09
C ILE A 217 4.36 7.38 11.64
N GLY A 218 4.62 6.18 11.15
CA GLY A 218 5.91 5.52 11.30
C GLY A 218 6.74 5.69 10.02
N ILE A 219 7.99 6.14 10.11
CA ILE A 219 8.84 6.37 8.94
C ILE A 219 10.33 6.26 9.27
N LYS A 220 11.16 5.78 8.33
CA LYS A 220 12.62 5.75 8.49
C LYS A 220 13.19 7.16 8.64
N CYS A 221 14.11 7.34 9.60
CA CYS A 221 14.86 8.59 9.80
C CYS A 221 16.33 8.29 10.14
N GLY A 222 17.11 7.91 9.13
CA GLY A 222 18.48 7.42 9.31
C GLY A 222 18.51 6.10 10.09
N VAL A 223 19.38 6.02 11.11
CA VAL A 223 19.58 4.86 11.99
C VAL A 223 18.46 4.66 13.04
N ALA A 224 17.24 5.06 12.71
CA ALA A 224 16.09 4.98 13.59
C ALA A 224 14.77 4.80 12.82
N TRP A 225 13.79 4.20 13.50
CA TRP A 225 12.39 4.30 13.14
C TRP A 225 11.79 5.49 13.85
N CYS A 226 11.36 6.52 13.12
CA CYS A 226 10.72 7.68 13.70
C CYS A 226 9.21 7.48 13.74
N GLU A 227 8.66 7.57 14.94
CA GLU A 227 7.23 7.69 15.17
C GLU A 227 6.90 9.19 15.23
N VAL A 228 5.94 9.64 14.43
CA VAL A 228 5.62 11.06 14.21
C VAL A 228 4.13 11.28 14.40
N GLY A 229 3.78 12.04 15.44
CA GLY A 229 2.38 12.23 15.84
C GLY A 229 2.09 13.60 16.41
N SER A 230 0.89 13.73 16.98
CA SER A 230 0.49 14.92 17.74
C SER A 230 1.44 15.17 18.92
N GLN A 231 1.35 16.31 19.59
CA GLN A 231 2.25 16.58 20.73
C GLN A 231 2.00 15.62 21.91
N GLN A 232 0.77 15.13 22.06
CA GLN A 232 0.38 14.20 23.12
C GLN A 232 0.58 12.73 22.77
N PHE A 233 0.81 12.37 21.50
CA PHE A 233 0.77 10.95 21.09
C PHE A 233 1.74 10.05 21.89
N ALA A 234 1.28 8.82 22.08
CA ALA A 234 1.92 7.73 22.81
C ALA A 234 1.90 6.46 21.93
N PRO A 235 2.97 6.23 21.16
CA PRO A 235 3.09 5.06 20.29
C PRO A 235 2.91 3.73 21.02
N ALA A 236 2.29 2.77 20.35
CA ALA A 236 2.33 1.38 20.80
C ALA A 236 3.79 0.87 20.72
N PRO A 237 4.25 0.08 21.71
CA PRO A 237 5.59 -0.50 21.64
C PRO A 237 5.71 -1.48 20.46
N ALA A 238 6.90 -1.58 19.88
CA ALA A 238 7.22 -2.64 18.92
C ALA A 238 7.14 -4.03 19.58
N LEU A 239 7.01 -5.07 18.76
CA LEU A 239 6.99 -6.44 19.28
C LEU A 239 8.35 -6.80 19.90
N THR A 240 8.29 -7.55 21.01
CA THR A 240 9.49 -8.06 21.71
C THR A 240 9.77 -9.53 21.40
N ALA A 241 8.82 -10.21 20.77
CA ALA A 241 8.95 -11.58 20.30
C ALA A 241 8.20 -11.75 18.97
N GLY A 242 8.81 -12.50 18.05
CA GLY A 242 8.22 -12.86 16.77
C GLY A 242 7.74 -14.32 16.74
N PRO A 243 6.97 -14.68 15.70
CA PRO A 243 6.54 -16.06 15.47
C PRO A 243 7.71 -16.94 15.01
N SER A 244 7.55 -18.25 15.14
CA SER A 244 8.51 -19.20 14.60
C SER A 244 8.28 -19.40 13.09
N PHE A 245 9.34 -19.23 12.30
CA PHE A 245 9.33 -19.52 10.87
C PHE A 245 9.82 -20.93 10.56
N ASP A 246 9.31 -21.50 9.47
CA ASP A 246 9.77 -22.81 9.02
C ASP A 246 11.12 -22.61 8.29
N PRO A 247 12.08 -23.54 8.43
CA PRO A 247 13.35 -23.43 7.71
C PRO A 247 13.15 -23.39 6.20
N VAL A 248 13.96 -22.59 5.51
CA VAL A 248 13.96 -22.53 4.04
C VAL A 248 15.30 -23.04 3.54
N THR A 249 15.26 -24.13 2.78
CA THR A 249 16.45 -24.83 2.29
C THR A 249 17.37 -23.89 1.52
N GLY A 250 18.66 -23.89 1.87
CA GLY A 250 19.67 -23.04 1.23
C GLY A 250 19.78 -21.62 1.81
N PHE A 251 18.92 -21.25 2.75
CA PHE A 251 18.92 -19.93 3.38
C PHE A 251 19.02 -20.06 4.90
N THR A 252 19.72 -19.10 5.50
CA THR A 252 19.84 -18.99 6.96
C THR A 252 19.50 -17.57 7.38
N ALA A 253 18.67 -17.44 8.41
CA ALA A 253 18.47 -16.15 9.07
C ALA A 253 19.83 -15.63 9.55
N THR A 254 20.16 -14.40 9.17
CA THR A 254 21.37 -13.73 9.62
C THR A 254 21.23 -13.30 11.09
N THR A 255 22.35 -13.09 11.76
CA THR A 255 22.36 -12.48 13.10
C THR A 255 21.62 -11.15 13.08
N GLY A 256 20.72 -10.92 14.05
CA GLY A 256 19.88 -9.71 14.09
C GLY A 256 18.59 -9.81 13.26
N SER A 257 18.13 -11.03 12.94
CA SER A 257 16.85 -11.33 12.28
C SER A 257 15.61 -10.90 13.05
N ASP A 258 15.76 -10.47 14.31
CA ASP A 258 14.69 -9.94 15.14
C ASP A 258 14.18 -8.57 14.64
N HIS A 259 14.95 -7.88 13.81
CA HIS A 259 14.56 -6.59 13.21
C HIS A 259 13.17 -6.62 12.56
N VAL A 260 12.77 -7.76 11.97
CA VAL A 260 11.48 -7.87 11.27
C VAL A 260 10.26 -7.72 12.17
N TYR A 261 10.44 -7.83 13.50
CA TYR A 261 9.37 -7.61 14.48
C TYR A 261 9.75 -6.56 15.55
N THR A 262 11.03 -6.25 15.76
CA THR A 262 11.45 -5.18 16.67
C THR A 262 11.48 -3.80 16.03
N ILE A 263 11.44 -3.70 14.69
CA ILE A 263 11.38 -2.45 13.94
C ILE A 263 10.07 -2.43 13.13
N LYS A 264 9.15 -1.56 13.52
CA LYS A 264 7.79 -1.43 12.97
C LYS A 264 7.69 -1.23 11.46
N GLY A 265 8.76 -0.74 10.81
CA GLY A 265 8.77 -0.60 9.35
C GLY A 265 8.74 -1.92 8.56
N TRP A 266 9.12 -3.05 9.18
CA TRP A 266 9.20 -4.35 8.50
C TRP A 266 7.87 -5.10 8.45
N TYR A 267 7.06 -4.92 9.48
CA TYR A 267 5.76 -5.56 9.62
C TYR A 267 4.65 -4.51 9.49
N ASP A 268 3.42 -4.97 9.57
CA ASP A 268 2.26 -4.09 9.56
C ASP A 268 1.27 -4.55 10.64
N GLU A 269 0.62 -3.59 11.30
CA GLU A 269 -0.33 -3.83 12.38
C GLU A 269 -1.54 -2.93 12.25
N GLN A 270 -2.73 -3.50 12.40
CA GLN A 270 -3.96 -2.72 12.35
C GLN A 270 -5.14 -3.41 13.02
N GLN A 271 -6.14 -2.59 13.37
CA GLN A 271 -7.47 -3.09 13.65
C GLN A 271 -8.13 -3.52 12.33
N LEU A 272 -8.45 -4.80 12.23
CA LEU A 272 -9.02 -5.40 11.02
C LEU A 272 -10.49 -5.00 10.88
N ALA A 273 -10.91 -4.60 9.68
CA ALA A 273 -12.28 -4.19 9.43
C ALA A 273 -13.25 -5.37 9.41
N VAL A 274 -14.49 -5.05 9.74
CA VAL A 274 -15.67 -5.90 9.55
C VAL A 274 -16.71 -5.17 8.72
N PRO A 275 -17.56 -5.89 7.98
CA PRO A 275 -18.70 -5.28 7.29
C PRO A 275 -19.63 -4.55 8.27
N ALA A 276 -20.01 -3.32 7.94
CA ALA A 276 -20.94 -2.50 8.71
C ALA A 276 -21.92 -1.77 7.77
N GLY A 277 -23.11 -2.34 7.59
CA GLY A 277 -24.11 -1.81 6.65
C GLY A 277 -23.59 -1.82 5.22
N ALA A 278 -23.49 -0.64 4.59
CA ALA A 278 -22.97 -0.45 3.23
C ALA A 278 -21.45 -0.18 3.17
N GLY A 279 -20.75 -0.20 4.30
CA GLY A 279 -19.32 0.11 4.39
C GLY A 279 -18.55 -0.83 5.32
N LEU A 280 -17.37 -0.37 5.74
CA LEU A 280 -16.48 -1.06 6.68
C LEU A 280 -16.48 -0.31 8.02
N ALA A 281 -16.26 -1.04 9.12
CA ALA A 281 -15.99 -0.47 10.43
C ALA A 281 -14.85 -1.25 11.12
N PRO A 282 -14.10 -0.62 12.04
CA PRO A 282 -13.11 -1.31 12.85
C PRO A 282 -13.73 -2.50 13.58
N GLY A 283 -13.19 -3.70 13.35
CA GLY A 283 -13.62 -4.93 14.01
C GLY A 283 -13.05 -5.06 15.42
N ALA A 284 -13.32 -6.20 16.07
CA ALA A 284 -12.69 -6.54 17.35
C ALA A 284 -11.33 -7.24 17.20
N ALA A 285 -10.96 -7.63 15.97
CA ALA A 285 -9.72 -8.33 15.70
C ALA A 285 -8.58 -7.34 15.43
N HIS A 286 -7.47 -7.52 16.13
CA HIS A 286 -6.20 -6.86 15.83
C HIS A 286 -5.29 -7.83 15.10
N GLY A 287 -4.78 -7.42 13.94
CA GLY A 287 -3.97 -8.24 13.05
C GLY A 287 -2.58 -7.66 12.87
N VAL A 288 -1.55 -8.48 13.09
CA VAL A 288 -0.16 -8.15 12.80
C VAL A 288 0.37 -9.11 11.75
N ILE A 289 0.95 -8.62 10.67
CA ILE A 289 1.56 -9.45 9.62
C ILE A 289 3.08 -9.22 9.60
N ILE A 290 3.85 -10.29 9.83
CA ILE A 290 5.30 -10.23 10.08
C ILE A 290 6.02 -11.02 8.98
N PRO A 291 7.04 -10.46 8.31
CA PRO A 291 7.74 -11.17 7.26
C PRO A 291 8.68 -12.23 7.84
N ASN A 292 8.97 -13.27 7.07
CA ASN A 292 10.08 -14.16 7.39
C ASN A 292 11.40 -13.34 7.31
N PRO A 293 12.30 -13.40 8.32
CA PRO A 293 13.57 -12.67 8.30
C PRO A 293 14.48 -12.91 7.10
N ILE A 294 14.30 -14.01 6.37
CA ILE A 294 15.08 -14.26 5.16
C ILE A 294 14.41 -13.70 3.89
N LEU A 295 13.24 -13.07 3.98
CA LEU A 295 12.44 -12.72 2.81
C LEU A 295 13.22 -11.85 1.82
N ASP A 296 14.09 -10.95 2.30
CA ASP A 296 15.01 -10.14 1.48
C ASP A 296 16.05 -10.93 0.69
N GLN A 297 16.37 -12.14 1.13
CA GLN A 297 17.36 -13.01 0.50
C GLN A 297 16.77 -13.76 -0.70
N LEU A 298 15.44 -13.92 -0.75
CA LEU A 298 14.72 -14.64 -1.80
C LEU A 298 14.54 -13.73 -3.02
N ASN A 299 15.40 -13.89 -4.03
CA ASN A 299 15.50 -12.97 -5.16
C ASN A 299 15.15 -13.61 -6.50
N GLN A 300 15.07 -14.93 -6.56
CA GLN A 300 14.77 -15.70 -7.77
C GLN A 300 13.47 -16.48 -7.60
N ALA A 301 12.76 -16.71 -8.69
CA ALA A 301 11.52 -17.50 -8.66
C ALA A 301 11.78 -18.95 -8.15
N ALA A 302 12.96 -19.50 -8.42
CA ALA A 302 13.40 -20.79 -7.91
C ALA A 302 13.56 -20.83 -6.38
N ASP A 303 13.78 -19.70 -5.73
CA ASP A 303 13.85 -19.62 -4.26
C ASP A 303 12.49 -19.95 -3.63
N PHE A 304 11.40 -19.77 -4.39
CA PHE A 304 10.02 -20.09 -4.02
C PHE A 304 9.57 -21.46 -4.55
N HIS A 305 10.52 -22.34 -4.91
CA HIS A 305 10.29 -23.76 -5.19
C HIS A 305 11.56 -24.56 -4.86
N PRO A 306 11.93 -24.64 -3.57
CA PRO A 306 13.29 -25.07 -3.21
C PRO A 306 13.54 -26.57 -3.45
N THR A 307 12.51 -27.42 -3.32
CA THR A 307 12.62 -28.87 -3.57
C THR A 307 11.29 -29.50 -4.00
N THR A 308 11.35 -30.62 -4.72
CA THR A 308 10.20 -31.38 -5.25
C THR A 308 9.31 -32.08 -4.20
N GLY A 309 9.54 -31.87 -2.90
CA GLY A 309 8.70 -32.40 -1.80
C GLY A 309 8.32 -31.36 -0.75
N GLN A 310 8.94 -30.18 -0.78
CA GLN A 310 8.63 -29.05 0.09
C GLN A 310 8.61 -27.77 -0.77
N PRO A 311 7.64 -27.63 -1.69
CA PRO A 311 7.64 -26.52 -2.63
C PRO A 311 7.18 -25.20 -2.00
N TRP A 312 6.75 -25.21 -0.74
CA TRP A 312 6.18 -24.08 -0.03
C TRP A 312 7.22 -23.39 0.84
N VAL A 313 7.40 -22.09 0.64
CA VAL A 313 8.27 -21.24 1.46
C VAL A 313 7.43 -20.44 2.44
N HIS A 314 7.70 -20.54 3.74
CA HIS A 314 7.01 -19.77 4.77
C HIS A 314 7.48 -18.31 4.68
N VAL A 315 6.70 -17.43 4.05
CA VAL A 315 7.12 -16.05 3.74
C VAL A 315 6.67 -15.03 4.78
N ALA A 316 5.59 -15.32 5.51
CA ALA A 316 5.03 -14.41 6.50
C ALA A 316 4.17 -15.16 7.52
N THR A 317 3.96 -14.56 8.69
CA THR A 317 2.95 -15.00 9.66
C THR A 317 2.01 -13.85 9.95
N ALA A 318 0.70 -14.11 9.86
CA ALA A 318 -0.35 -13.21 10.32
C ALA A 318 -0.85 -13.63 11.71
N VAL A 319 -0.59 -12.81 12.72
CA VAL A 319 -0.99 -13.02 14.11
C VAL A 319 -2.29 -12.27 14.36
N LEU A 320 -3.36 -13.00 14.70
CA LEU A 320 -4.67 -12.42 15.00
C LEU A 320 -5.00 -12.54 16.47
N THR A 321 -5.40 -11.43 17.08
CA THR A 321 -5.96 -11.39 18.45
C THR A 321 -7.39 -10.84 18.40
N GLY A 322 -8.25 -11.26 19.34
CA GLY A 322 -9.67 -10.91 19.35
C GLY A 322 -10.57 -11.83 18.51
N ALA A 323 -11.88 -11.59 18.55
CA ALA A 323 -12.85 -12.35 17.76
C ALA A 323 -12.81 -11.87 16.30
N SER A 324 -12.59 -12.79 15.35
CA SER A 324 -12.41 -12.44 13.94
C SER A 324 -13.35 -13.22 13.02
N SER A 325 -14.04 -12.52 12.12
CA SER A 325 -14.68 -13.11 10.94
C SER A 325 -13.67 -13.54 9.85
N TYR A 326 -12.38 -13.32 10.11
CA TYR A 326 -11.31 -13.59 9.15
C TYR A 326 -11.07 -15.08 8.87
N SER A 327 -11.61 -15.97 9.71
CA SER A 327 -11.57 -17.41 9.46
C SER A 327 -12.39 -17.80 8.22
N SER A 328 -13.50 -17.10 7.96
CA SER A 328 -14.30 -17.29 6.73
C SER A 328 -13.79 -16.47 5.55
N LYS A 329 -13.09 -15.36 5.80
CA LYS A 329 -12.61 -14.42 4.77
C LYS A 329 -11.29 -14.89 4.15
N LEU A 330 -10.22 -14.93 4.97
CA LEU A 330 -8.85 -15.26 4.56
C LEU A 330 -8.36 -16.60 5.12
N HIS A 331 -9.22 -17.35 5.81
CA HIS A 331 -8.83 -18.57 6.55
C HIS A 331 -7.85 -18.29 7.70
N LEU A 332 -7.94 -17.10 8.29
CA LEU A 332 -7.12 -16.73 9.45
C LEU A 332 -7.89 -16.98 10.74
N GLY A 333 -7.35 -17.84 11.60
CA GLY A 333 -7.84 -18.07 12.96
C GLY A 333 -7.13 -17.17 13.98
N GLY A 334 -7.63 -17.14 15.22
CA GLY A 334 -6.90 -16.50 16.31
C GLY A 334 -5.57 -17.21 16.59
N GLY A 335 -4.51 -16.44 16.79
CA GLY A 335 -3.11 -16.90 16.92
C GLY A 335 -2.33 -16.77 15.61
N ASP A 336 -1.28 -17.59 15.47
CA ASP A 336 -0.30 -17.51 14.39
C ASP A 336 -0.77 -18.26 13.13
N ASN A 337 -1.07 -17.51 12.06
CA ASN A 337 -1.43 -18.06 10.77
C ASN A 337 -0.24 -17.99 9.82
N LYS A 338 0.24 -19.13 9.35
CA LYS A 338 1.41 -19.19 8.48
C LYS A 338 1.01 -18.99 7.03
N ILE A 339 1.68 -18.07 6.35
CA ILE A 339 1.47 -17.76 4.93
C ILE A 339 2.68 -18.25 4.15
N TYR A 340 2.43 -19.12 3.18
CA TYR A 340 3.45 -19.69 2.31
C TYR A 340 3.24 -19.24 0.88
N LEU A 341 4.33 -19.08 0.13
CA LEU A 341 4.31 -18.91 -1.31
C LEU A 341 5.00 -20.09 -2.01
N CYS A 342 4.55 -20.37 -3.23
CA CYS A 342 5.16 -21.30 -4.15
C CYS A 342 5.09 -20.74 -5.57
N HIS A 343 6.19 -20.86 -6.33
CA HIS A 343 6.23 -20.53 -7.75
C HIS A 343 6.31 -21.80 -8.61
N GLY A 344 5.39 -21.95 -9.56
CA GLY A 344 5.27 -23.11 -10.44
C GLY A 344 3.81 -23.37 -10.82
N THR A 345 3.57 -24.46 -11.52
CA THR A 345 2.21 -24.94 -11.78
C THR A 345 1.53 -25.41 -10.49
N ALA A 346 0.19 -25.45 -10.49
CA ALA A 346 -0.58 -25.99 -9.36
C ALA A 346 -0.10 -27.40 -8.93
N ALA A 347 0.23 -28.25 -9.90
CA ALA A 347 0.73 -29.60 -9.65
C ALA A 347 2.13 -29.60 -9.02
N GLU A 348 3.05 -28.77 -9.53
CA GLU A 348 4.41 -28.62 -8.97
C GLU A 348 4.40 -28.05 -7.55
N CYS A 349 3.43 -27.18 -7.24
CA CYS A 349 3.21 -26.67 -5.89
C CYS A 349 2.40 -27.61 -4.99
N GLY A 350 1.89 -28.73 -5.52
CA GLY A 350 1.05 -29.67 -4.77
C GLY A 350 -0.27 -29.05 -4.28
N VAL A 351 -0.87 -28.16 -5.06
CA VAL A 351 -2.19 -27.57 -4.78
C VAL A 351 -3.27 -28.64 -4.96
N PRO A 352 -4.08 -28.95 -3.93
CA PRO A 352 -5.06 -30.03 -4.01
C PRO A 352 -6.23 -29.70 -4.95
N PRO A 353 -6.84 -30.71 -5.60
CA PRO A 353 -8.07 -30.53 -6.36
C PRO A 353 -9.29 -30.33 -5.43
N PRO A 354 -10.30 -29.54 -5.86
CA PRO A 354 -10.34 -28.76 -7.09
C PRO A 354 -9.41 -27.53 -6.99
N THR A 355 -8.51 -27.38 -7.97
CA THR A 355 -7.57 -26.27 -8.01
C THR A 355 -8.33 -24.96 -8.20
N PRO A 356 -8.02 -23.90 -7.43
CA PRO A 356 -8.63 -22.59 -7.63
C PRO A 356 -8.43 -22.07 -9.05
N THR A 357 -9.48 -21.53 -9.66
CA THR A 357 -9.37 -20.82 -10.94
C THR A 357 -8.76 -19.45 -10.70
N CYS A 358 -7.62 -19.16 -11.33
CA CYS A 358 -6.95 -17.87 -11.17
C CYS A 358 -7.60 -16.81 -12.07
N PRO A 359 -8.22 -15.75 -11.50
CA PRO A 359 -8.72 -14.64 -12.28
C PRO A 359 -7.55 -13.78 -12.79
N ALA A 360 -7.73 -13.14 -13.94
CA ALA A 360 -6.78 -12.12 -14.38
C ALA A 360 -6.65 -11.01 -13.30
N PRO A 361 -5.45 -10.46 -13.07
CA PRO A 361 -4.21 -10.67 -13.83
C PRO A 361 -3.30 -11.80 -13.30
N ALA A 362 -3.77 -12.67 -12.40
CA ALA A 362 -2.96 -13.80 -11.94
C ALA A 362 -2.68 -14.77 -13.09
N ASP A 363 -1.40 -15.12 -13.28
CA ASP A 363 -0.93 -15.95 -14.40
C ASP A 363 -0.96 -17.46 -14.11
N GLY A 364 -1.38 -17.84 -12.89
CA GLY A 364 -1.43 -19.23 -12.44
C GLY A 364 -0.07 -19.84 -12.12
N LYS A 365 1.00 -19.03 -12.00
CA LYS A 365 2.34 -19.49 -11.63
C LYS A 365 2.69 -19.22 -10.17
N TRP A 366 1.96 -18.34 -9.51
CA TRP A 366 2.15 -18.06 -8.10
C TRP A 366 0.96 -18.57 -7.29
N TRP A 367 1.29 -19.28 -6.21
CA TRP A 367 0.31 -19.87 -5.31
C TRP A 367 0.63 -19.48 -3.88
N ALA A 368 -0.43 -19.22 -3.11
CA ALA A 368 -0.35 -19.04 -1.68
C ALA A 368 -1.01 -20.23 -0.97
N LYS A 369 -0.44 -20.61 0.17
CA LYS A 369 -1.05 -21.52 1.13
C LYS A 369 -1.13 -20.79 2.46
N ILE A 370 -2.31 -20.67 3.03
CA ILE A 370 -2.54 -20.06 4.34
C ILE A 370 -2.94 -21.16 5.30
N ALA A 371 -2.12 -21.41 6.33
CA ALA A 371 -2.38 -22.43 7.35
C ALA A 371 -2.76 -21.79 8.68
N SER A 372 -3.96 -22.12 9.17
CA SER A 372 -4.48 -21.64 10.46
C SER A 372 -3.92 -22.47 11.63
N PRO A 373 -3.71 -21.87 12.82
CA PRO A 373 -3.20 -22.58 13.99
C PRO A 373 -4.21 -23.60 14.55
N ARG A 374 -5.51 -23.44 14.26
CA ARG A 374 -6.55 -24.38 14.67
C ARG A 374 -7.00 -25.21 13.48
N GLY A 375 -6.73 -26.51 13.53
CA GLY A 375 -7.51 -27.45 12.75
C GLY A 375 -8.94 -27.42 13.24
N LEU A 376 -9.88 -27.08 12.36
CA LEU A 376 -11.32 -27.06 12.67
C LEU A 376 -11.74 -28.47 13.13
N TRP A 377 -11.81 -28.69 14.44
CA TRP A 377 -12.27 -29.94 15.07
C TRP A 377 -13.80 -29.98 15.18
N PRO A 378 -14.48 -31.16 15.15
CA PRO A 378 -13.92 -32.52 15.01
C PRO A 378 -14.16 -33.25 13.68
N PHE A 379 -14.83 -32.68 12.67
CA PHE A 379 -15.37 -33.51 11.56
C PHE A 379 -14.66 -33.45 10.21
N TRP A 380 -13.62 -32.63 10.03
CA TRP A 380 -12.93 -32.54 8.74
C TRP A 380 -11.41 -32.52 8.92
N TRP A 381 -10.81 -33.71 8.91
CA TRP A 381 -9.37 -33.97 9.03
C TRP A 381 -8.52 -33.42 7.84
N TRP A 382 -9.09 -32.55 6.99
CA TRP A 382 -8.56 -32.27 5.64
C TRP A 382 -8.33 -30.79 5.29
N HIS A 383 -8.73 -29.82 6.14
CA HIS A 383 -8.65 -28.39 5.77
C HIS A 383 -8.09 -27.50 6.88
N ASN A 384 -6.81 -27.70 7.22
CA ASN A 384 -6.05 -26.74 8.07
C ASN A 384 -5.42 -25.61 7.24
N ALA A 385 -5.57 -25.67 5.92
CA ALA A 385 -5.05 -24.66 5.03
C ALA A 385 -5.99 -24.39 3.86
N THR A 386 -5.95 -23.16 3.36
CA THR A 386 -6.54 -22.77 2.09
C THR A 386 -5.46 -22.47 1.08
N TYR A 387 -5.76 -22.67 -0.20
CA TYR A 387 -4.86 -22.41 -1.33
C TYR A 387 -5.46 -21.33 -2.21
N ARG A 388 -4.64 -20.36 -2.61
CA ARG A 388 -5.10 -19.19 -3.38
C ARG A 388 -4.16 -18.89 -4.53
N CYS A 389 -4.71 -18.31 -5.59
CA CYS A 389 -3.91 -17.74 -6.66
C CYS A 389 -3.27 -16.45 -6.17
N VAL A 390 -2.04 -16.19 -6.61
CA VAL A 390 -1.31 -14.99 -6.26
C VAL A 390 -1.08 -14.18 -7.52
N THR A 391 -1.33 -12.88 -7.40
CA THR A 391 -1.00 -11.91 -8.45
C THR A 391 0.36 -11.32 -8.15
N GLN A 392 1.35 -11.58 -9.01
CA GLN A 392 2.64 -10.91 -8.94
C GLN A 392 2.64 -9.64 -9.79
N ARG A 393 3.15 -8.55 -9.21
CA ARG A 393 3.48 -7.31 -9.92
C ARG A 393 4.99 -7.11 -9.90
N LEU A 394 5.59 -6.89 -11.05
CA LEU A 394 7.03 -6.67 -11.16
C LEU A 394 7.34 -5.18 -11.15
N HIS A 395 8.44 -4.80 -10.49
CA HIS A 395 8.91 -3.42 -10.45
C HIS A 395 10.36 -3.32 -10.94
N PRO A 396 10.60 -3.32 -12.27
CA PRO A 396 11.95 -3.28 -12.83
C PRO A 396 12.72 -2.06 -12.36
N GLY A 397 13.97 -2.27 -11.93
CA GLY A 397 14.86 -1.18 -11.48
C GLY A 397 14.60 -0.70 -10.04
N VAL A 398 13.63 -1.27 -9.33
CA VAL A 398 13.37 -0.97 -7.91
C VAL A 398 13.84 -2.15 -7.05
N THR A 399 14.57 -1.84 -5.97
CA THR A 399 14.91 -2.83 -4.93
C THR A 399 13.85 -2.77 -3.85
N ILE A 400 12.96 -3.77 -3.82
CA ILE A 400 11.86 -3.84 -2.86
C ILE A 400 12.35 -4.48 -1.55
N PRO A 401 12.14 -3.85 -0.38
CA PRO A 401 12.49 -4.45 0.91
C PRO A 401 11.55 -5.62 1.26
N GLY A 402 12.04 -6.56 2.04
CA GLY A 402 11.41 -7.80 2.54
C GLY A 402 10.29 -7.58 3.54
N THR A 403 9.49 -6.54 3.33
CA THR A 403 8.35 -6.21 4.16
C THR A 403 7.10 -6.98 3.72
N VAL A 404 6.14 -7.08 4.62
CA VAL A 404 4.78 -7.57 4.34
C VAL A 404 3.77 -6.65 4.97
N ARG A 405 2.57 -6.59 4.39
CA ARG A 405 1.55 -5.64 4.82
C ARG A 405 0.15 -6.12 4.56
N TRP A 406 -0.79 -5.52 5.28
CA TRP A 406 -2.18 -5.58 4.89
C TRP A 406 -2.41 -4.69 3.66
N ARG A 407 -3.40 -5.07 2.86
CA ARG A 407 -3.84 -4.33 1.68
C ARG A 407 -5.30 -3.99 1.86
N TRP A 408 -5.61 -2.70 1.90
CA TRP A 408 -6.97 -2.20 1.83
C TRP A 408 -7.48 -2.19 0.39
N ALA A 409 -8.47 -3.01 0.10
CA ALA A 409 -9.38 -2.84 -1.02
C ALA A 409 -10.64 -2.11 -0.55
N VAL A 410 -11.40 -1.52 -1.49
CA VAL A 410 -12.61 -0.72 -1.21
C VAL A 410 -13.65 -1.49 -0.38
N ASN A 411 -13.65 -2.81 -0.47
CA ASN A 411 -14.61 -3.71 0.13
C ASN A 411 -13.97 -4.86 0.92
N ASP A 412 -12.63 -4.94 0.99
CA ASP A 412 -11.94 -6.14 1.47
C ASP A 412 -10.52 -5.82 1.95
N GLU A 413 -9.94 -6.62 2.84
CA GLU A 413 -8.54 -6.52 3.21
C GLU A 413 -7.83 -7.81 2.82
N THR A 414 -6.71 -7.68 2.13
CA THR A 414 -5.86 -8.77 1.65
C THR A 414 -4.43 -8.56 2.16
N GLY A 415 -3.45 -9.31 1.65
CA GLY A 415 -2.04 -9.16 2.02
C GLY A 415 -1.14 -8.84 0.83
N TRP A 416 -0.18 -7.94 1.04
CA TRP A 416 0.99 -7.75 0.17
C TRP A 416 2.21 -8.41 0.78
N ILE A 417 2.91 -9.19 -0.04
CA ILE A 417 4.14 -9.87 0.35
C ILE A 417 5.16 -9.72 -0.76
N ARG A 418 6.41 -9.35 -0.44
CA ARG A 418 7.50 -9.35 -1.41
C ARG A 418 7.67 -10.73 -2.04
N CYS A 419 7.79 -10.78 -3.36
CA CYS A 419 8.15 -11.99 -4.09
C CYS A 419 9.09 -11.64 -5.25
N THR A 420 10.29 -12.21 -5.23
CA THR A 420 11.40 -11.84 -6.12
C THR A 420 11.63 -10.31 -6.12
N ASN A 421 11.62 -9.68 -7.29
CA ASN A 421 11.67 -8.23 -7.52
C ASN A 421 10.27 -7.61 -7.68
N GLY A 422 9.27 -8.23 -7.06
CA GLY A 422 7.87 -7.87 -7.20
C GLY A 422 7.08 -7.93 -5.90
N CYS A 423 5.82 -7.56 -6.04
CA CYS A 423 4.82 -7.53 -4.99
C CYS A 423 3.81 -8.63 -5.30
N CYS A 424 3.59 -9.54 -4.36
CA CYS A 424 2.61 -10.62 -4.49
C CYS A 424 1.38 -10.31 -3.66
N THR A 425 0.22 -10.25 -4.30
CA THR A 425 -1.08 -10.13 -3.62
C THR A 425 -1.62 -11.51 -3.31
N VAL A 426 -1.94 -11.75 -2.04
CA VAL A 426 -2.68 -12.94 -1.61
C VAL A 426 -4.14 -12.54 -1.40
N ASN A 427 -4.99 -12.85 -2.39
CA ASN A 427 -6.43 -12.58 -2.38
C ASN A 427 -7.22 -13.80 -1.91
#